data_AF-A0A0P9YWI6-F1
#
_entry.id   AF-A0A0P9YWI6-F1
#
_cell.length_a   1.000
_cell.length_b   1.000
_cell.length_c   1.000
_cell.angle_alpha   90.00
_cell.angle_beta   90.00
_cell.angle_gamma   90.00
#
_symmetry.space_group_name_H-M   'P 1'
#
loop_
_entity.id
_entity.type
_entity.pdbx_description
1 polymer ?
#
loop_
_entity_poly.entity_id
_entity_poly.type
_entity_poly.pdbx_seq_one_letter_code
_entity_poly.pdbx_strand_id
1 'polypeptide(L)'
;MNSRIMRLLVGSLSLVVGLAMAVNSQLNDLSPNDEWFRSALFLILGLVLIYKASKPEKKDNPMPAQWTDQQLAAYEAASETIGNMIAIKARDIHAERSKAEPDKVLIDQLRAEQAELVVERSRLRIDDNTGVAHAIERYGPLVKASD
;
A
#
# COMPACT_ATOMS: atom_id res chain seq x y z
N MET A 1 -20.40 -15.32 13.42
CA MET A 1 -19.08 -15.79 13.92
C MET A 1 -18.22 -14.56 14.21
N ASN A 2 -17.67 -14.40 15.42
CA ASN A 2 -16.90 -13.22 15.83
C ASN A 2 -15.66 -13.02 14.94
N SER A 3 -15.42 -11.79 14.47
CA SER A 3 -14.31 -11.46 13.54
C SER A 3 -12.94 -11.84 14.11
N ARG A 4 -12.78 -11.74 15.44
CA ARG A 4 -11.58 -12.17 16.16
C ARG A 4 -11.40 -13.68 16.18
N ILE A 5 -12.49 -14.42 16.44
CA ILE A 5 -12.48 -15.89 16.46
C ILE A 5 -12.15 -16.43 15.06
N MET A 6 -12.70 -15.83 14.00
CA MET A 6 -12.40 -16.22 12.62
C MET A 6 -10.91 -15.99 12.28
N ARG A 7 -10.32 -14.86 12.67
CA ARG A 7 -8.89 -14.58 12.44
C ARG A 7 -7.97 -15.53 13.21
N LEU A 8 -8.33 -15.91 14.44
CA LEU A 8 -7.58 -16.90 15.22
C LEU A 8 -7.62 -18.26 14.54
N LEU A 9 -8.81 -18.73 14.13
CA LEU A 9 -8.98 -20.03 13.47
C LEU A 9 -8.22 -20.08 12.14
N VAL A 10 -8.37 -19.07 11.29
CA VAL A 10 -7.68 -18.99 10.00
C VAL A 10 -6.17 -18.86 10.20
N GLY A 11 -5.73 -18.07 11.19
CA GLY A 11 -4.32 -17.90 11.52
C GLY A 11 -3.67 -19.19 12.02
N SER A 12 -4.31 -19.90 12.95
CA SER A 12 -3.82 -21.19 13.45
C SER A 12 -3.77 -22.24 12.34
N LEU A 13 -4.79 -22.30 11.48
CA LEU A 13 -4.80 -23.23 10.35
C LEU A 13 -3.68 -22.93 9.35
N SER A 14 -3.41 -21.65 9.08
CA SER A 14 -2.33 -21.23 8.18
C SER A 14 -0.95 -21.64 8.73
N LEU A 15 -0.73 -21.55 10.05
CA LEU A 15 0.51 -22.02 10.67
C LEU A 15 0.68 -23.54 10.54
N VAL A 16 -0.38 -24.31 10.77
CA VAL A 16 -0.36 -25.77 10.65
C VAL A 16 -0.06 -26.19 9.20
N VAL A 17 -0.70 -25.55 8.21
CA VAL A 17 -0.46 -25.83 6.80
C VAL A 17 0.97 -25.47 6.39
N GLY A 18 1.46 -24.29 6.78
CA GLY A 18 2.83 -23.87 6.49
C GLY A 18 3.87 -24.83 7.07
N LEU A 19 3.67 -25.28 8.31
CA LEU A 19 4.56 -26.24 8.97
C LEU A 19 4.52 -27.63 8.32
N ALA A 20 3.33 -28.12 8.00
CA ALA A 20 3.16 -29.41 7.31
C ALA A 20 3.84 -29.41 5.93
N MET A 21 3.72 -28.30 5.18
CA MET A 21 4.41 -28.13 3.90
C MET A 21 5.93 -28.11 4.05
N ALA A 22 6.47 -27.43 5.07
CA ALA A 22 7.91 -27.41 5.33
C ALA A 22 8.44 -28.81 5.64
N VAL A 23 7.76 -29.56 6.51
CA VAL A 23 8.13 -30.94 6.85
C VAL A 23 8.02 -31.86 5.63
N ASN A 24 6.95 -31.74 4.85
CA ASN A 24 6.77 -32.55 3.63
C ASN A 24 7.85 -32.26 2.58
N SER A 25 8.24 -31.00 2.41
CA SER A 25 9.31 -30.61 1.48
C SER A 25 10.67 -31.16 1.94
N GLN A 26 10.96 -31.07 3.24
CA GLN A 26 12.17 -31.62 3.86
C GLN A 26 12.27 -33.15 3.72
N LEU A 27 11.15 -33.87 3.85
CA LEU A 27 11.12 -35.33 3.77
C LEU A 27 11.21 -35.87 2.33
N ASN A 28 10.71 -35.12 1.34
CA ASN A 28 10.61 -35.58 -0.04
C ASN A 28 11.66 -34.98 -0.98
N ASP A 29 12.66 -34.25 -0.45
CA ASP A 29 13.76 -33.62 -1.20
C ASP A 29 13.25 -32.81 -2.41
N LEU A 30 12.12 -32.14 -2.22
CA LEU A 30 11.45 -31.36 -3.26
C LEU A 30 12.24 -30.07 -3.52
N SER A 31 12.22 -29.61 -4.77
CA SER A 31 12.97 -28.43 -5.23
C SER A 31 12.89 -27.27 -4.21
N PRO A 32 14.03 -26.79 -3.69
CA PRO A 32 14.08 -25.85 -2.57
C PRO A 32 13.38 -24.51 -2.82
N ASN A 33 13.12 -24.15 -4.07
CA ASN A 33 12.74 -22.79 -4.40
C ASN A 33 11.22 -22.58 -4.24
N ASP A 34 10.36 -23.34 -4.90
CA ASP A 34 8.94 -22.93 -5.01
C ASP A 34 8.07 -23.28 -3.79
N GLU A 35 8.34 -24.40 -3.09
CA GLU A 35 7.48 -24.87 -1.99
C GLU A 35 7.85 -24.26 -0.63
N TRP A 36 9.13 -23.98 -0.41
CA TRP A 36 9.60 -23.27 0.78
C TRP A 36 9.08 -21.84 0.82
N PHE A 37 9.02 -21.14 -0.33
CA PHE A 37 8.38 -19.82 -0.40
C PHE A 37 6.89 -19.89 -0.04
N ARG A 38 6.16 -20.90 -0.52
CA ARG A 38 4.73 -21.08 -0.17
C ARG A 38 4.54 -21.36 1.32
N SER A 39 5.34 -22.25 1.90
CA SER A 39 5.34 -22.51 3.34
C SER A 39 5.58 -21.22 4.14
N ALA A 40 6.59 -20.44 3.77
CA ALA A 40 6.90 -19.16 4.42
C ALA A 40 5.73 -18.17 4.34
N LEU A 41 5.05 -18.07 3.19
CA LEU A 41 3.87 -17.21 3.03
C LEU A 41 2.72 -17.61 3.98
N PHE A 42 2.44 -18.91 4.11
CA PHE A 42 1.40 -19.40 5.03
C PHE A 42 1.77 -19.14 6.50
N LEU A 43 3.04 -19.30 6.86
CA LEU A 43 3.52 -19.00 8.22
C LEU A 43 3.40 -17.51 8.54
N ILE A 44 3.84 -16.63 7.63
CA ILE A 44 3.75 -15.17 7.79
C ILE A 44 2.29 -14.73 7.89
N LEU A 45 1.43 -15.23 6.99
CA LEU A 45 -0.01 -14.91 7.02
C LEU A 45 -0.65 -15.36 8.34
N GLY A 46 -0.31 -16.54 8.82
CA GLY A 46 -0.77 -17.07 10.10
C GLY A 46 -0.42 -16.15 11.28
N LEU A 47 0.85 -15.74 11.37
CA LEU A 47 1.33 -14.82 12.40
C LEU A 47 0.64 -13.45 12.34
N VAL A 48 0.45 -12.89 11.13
CA VAL A 48 -0.22 -11.60 10.93
C VAL A 48 -1.69 -11.64 11.40
N LEU A 49 -2.41 -12.72 11.08
CA LEU A 49 -3.81 -12.89 11.48
C LEU A 49 -3.95 -13.05 13.00
N ILE A 50 -3.06 -13.83 13.62
CA ILE A 50 -3.02 -14.00 15.07
C ILE A 50 -2.69 -12.66 15.75
N TYR A 51 -1.66 -11.95 15.29
CA TYR A 51 -1.30 -10.62 15.80
C TYR A 51 -2.49 -9.64 15.72
N LYS A 52 -3.21 -9.63 14.59
CA LYS A 52 -4.40 -8.79 14.40
C LYS A 52 -5.58 -9.21 15.30
N ALA A 53 -5.68 -10.47 15.67
CA ALA A 53 -6.69 -10.96 16.60
C ALA A 53 -6.34 -10.70 18.07
N SER A 54 -5.04 -10.70 18.40
CA SER A 54 -4.51 -10.35 19.73
C SER A 54 -4.59 -8.85 20.02
N LYS A 55 -4.58 -7.99 18.99
CA LYS A 55 -4.91 -6.58 19.20
C LYS A 55 -6.37 -6.44 19.60
N PRO A 56 -6.69 -5.74 20.70
CA PRO A 56 -8.06 -5.36 20.96
C PRO A 56 -8.54 -4.52 19.78
N GLU A 57 -9.66 -4.90 19.18
CA GLU A 57 -10.45 -3.96 18.38
C GLU A 57 -10.68 -2.77 19.30
N LYS A 58 -10.15 -1.62 18.88
CA LYS A 58 -10.27 -0.38 19.63
C LYS A 58 -11.75 -0.19 19.87
N LYS A 59 -12.22 -0.39 21.11
CA LYS A 59 -13.55 0.06 21.50
C LYS A 59 -13.46 1.56 21.33
N ASP A 60 -14.22 2.08 20.39
CA ASP A 60 -14.37 3.50 20.23
C ASP A 60 -14.94 4.01 21.56
N ASN A 61 -14.07 4.54 22.42
CA ASN A 61 -14.43 5.66 23.28
C ASN A 61 -15.24 6.64 22.41
N PRO A 62 -16.31 7.25 22.93
CA PRO A 62 -17.27 8.01 22.12
C PRO A 62 -16.50 8.85 21.10
N MET A 63 -16.74 8.58 19.82
CA MET A 63 -15.95 9.07 18.69
C MET A 63 -15.40 10.47 19.00
N PRO A 64 -14.08 10.73 18.92
CA PRO A 64 -13.65 12.11 18.78
C PRO A 64 -14.34 12.63 17.52
N ALA A 65 -14.98 13.79 17.60
CA ALA A 65 -15.83 14.40 16.57
C ALA A 65 -15.51 13.91 15.14
N GLN A 66 -16.48 13.26 14.46
CA GLN A 66 -16.36 12.88 13.05
C GLN A 66 -15.86 14.08 12.22
N TRP A 67 -14.91 13.84 11.31
CA TRP A 67 -14.46 14.85 10.35
C TRP A 67 -15.64 15.39 9.55
N THR A 68 -15.58 16.67 9.19
CA THR A 68 -16.63 17.27 8.38
C THR A 68 -16.61 16.69 6.97
N ASP A 69 -17.77 16.63 6.31
CA ASP A 69 -17.85 16.18 4.91
C ASP A 69 -16.90 16.99 4.00
N GLN A 70 -16.73 18.28 4.30
CA GLN A 70 -15.80 19.15 3.59
C GLN A 70 -14.33 18.76 3.80
N GLN A 71 -13.94 18.36 5.02
CA GLN A 71 -12.58 17.88 5.30
C GLN A 71 -12.29 16.57 4.58
N LEU A 72 -13.25 15.65 4.59
CA LEU A 72 -13.14 14.38 3.88
C LEU A 72 -13.01 14.60 2.38
N ALA A 73 -13.89 15.40 1.78
CA ALA A 73 -13.85 15.70 0.36
C ALA A 73 -12.54 16.39 -0.07
N ALA A 74 -12.04 17.34 0.73
CA ALA A 74 -10.78 18.01 0.45
C ALA A 74 -9.58 17.03 0.51
N TYR A 75 -9.54 16.18 1.53
CA TYR A 75 -8.50 15.15 1.65
C TYR A 75 -8.53 14.16 0.49
N GLU A 76 -9.70 13.70 0.08
CA GLU A 76 -9.88 12.81 -1.07
C GLU A 76 -9.39 13.47 -2.36
N ALA A 77 -9.81 14.72 -2.62
CA ALA A 77 -9.36 15.48 -3.78
C ALA A 77 -7.83 15.66 -3.80
N ALA A 78 -7.21 15.96 -2.66
CA ALA A 78 -5.75 16.06 -2.55
C ALA A 78 -5.05 14.73 -2.85
N SER A 79 -5.52 13.63 -2.24
CA SER A 79 -4.95 12.29 -2.43
C SER A 79 -5.09 11.78 -3.87
N GLU A 80 -6.23 12.06 -4.49
CA GLU A 80 -6.48 11.77 -5.91
C GLU A 80 -5.57 12.59 -6.81
N THR A 81 -5.43 13.89 -6.56
CA THR A 81 -4.56 14.77 -7.35
C THR A 81 -3.10 14.30 -7.33
N ILE A 82 -2.55 13.97 -6.16
CA ILE A 82 -1.19 13.42 -6.07
C ILE A 82 -1.11 12.05 -6.78
N GLY A 83 -2.15 11.22 -6.66
CA GLY A 83 -2.27 9.95 -7.37
C GLY A 83 -2.19 10.09 -8.89
N ASN A 84 -2.91 11.05 -9.46
CA ASN A 84 -2.88 11.36 -10.89
C ASN A 84 -1.49 11.87 -11.31
N MET A 85 -0.82 12.65 -10.46
CA MET A 85 0.52 13.12 -10.73
C MET A 85 1.55 11.97 -10.79
N ILE A 86 1.44 10.99 -9.90
CA ILE A 86 2.25 9.75 -9.93
C ILE A 86 2.01 8.98 -11.23
N ALA A 87 0.77 8.90 -11.69
CA ALA A 87 0.40 8.22 -12.94
C ALA A 87 0.98 8.94 -14.17
N ILE A 88 0.94 10.27 -14.20
CA ILE A 88 1.56 11.07 -15.26
C ILE A 88 3.08 10.81 -15.30
N LYS A 89 3.77 10.82 -14.15
CA LYS A 89 5.21 10.48 -14.12
C LYS A 89 5.48 9.05 -14.61
N ALA A 90 4.63 8.08 -14.27
CA ALA A 90 4.75 6.72 -14.78
C ALA A 90 4.61 6.66 -16.31
N ARG A 91 3.62 7.39 -16.86
CA ARG A 91 3.41 7.54 -18.31
C ARG A 91 4.62 8.16 -18.99
N ASP A 92 5.17 9.24 -18.44
CA ASP A 92 6.30 9.96 -19.01
C ASP A 92 7.57 9.10 -18.99
N ILE A 93 7.82 8.35 -17.90
CA ILE A 93 8.90 7.36 -17.82
C ILE A 93 8.75 6.29 -18.90
N HIS A 94 7.53 5.78 -19.09
CA HIS A 94 7.26 4.78 -20.11
C HIS A 94 7.48 5.32 -21.53
N ALA A 95 7.00 6.53 -21.80
CA ALA A 95 7.19 7.21 -23.07
C ALA A 95 8.68 7.42 -23.38
N GLU A 96 9.47 7.91 -22.42
CA GLU A 96 10.92 8.10 -22.59
C GLU A 96 11.65 6.78 -22.87
N ARG A 97 11.29 5.72 -22.14
CA ARG A 97 11.85 4.37 -22.34
C ARG A 97 11.53 3.76 -23.70
N SER A 98 10.47 4.22 -24.35
CA SER A 98 10.03 3.71 -25.66
C SER A 98 10.75 4.36 -26.85
N LYS A 99 11.54 5.42 -26.63
CA LYS A 99 12.32 6.09 -27.67
C LYS A 99 13.46 5.20 -28.18
N ALA A 100 13.90 5.44 -29.41
CA ALA A 100 15.04 4.73 -30.00
C ALA A 100 16.34 4.94 -29.21
N GLU A 101 16.53 6.13 -28.66
CA GLU A 101 17.63 6.48 -27.76
C GLU A 101 17.04 7.10 -26.48
N PRO A 102 16.75 6.29 -25.44
CA PRO A 102 16.19 6.80 -24.19
C PRO A 102 17.18 7.66 -23.39
N ASP A 103 16.71 8.81 -22.90
CA ASP A 103 17.49 9.66 -21.99
C ASP A 103 17.42 9.10 -20.55
N LYS A 104 18.54 8.51 -20.11
CA LYS A 104 18.65 7.94 -18.76
C LYS A 104 18.59 8.99 -17.66
N VAL A 105 19.10 10.21 -17.90
CA VAL A 105 19.10 11.28 -16.91
C VAL A 105 17.67 11.75 -16.67
N LEU A 106 16.89 11.92 -17.74
CA LEU A 106 15.48 12.26 -17.64
C LEU A 106 14.66 11.16 -16.94
N ILE A 107 14.90 9.88 -17.26
CA ILE A 107 14.22 8.76 -16.58
C ILE A 107 14.50 8.77 -15.07
N ASP A 108 15.75 9.00 -14.66
CA ASP A 108 16.10 9.01 -13.24
C ASP A 108 15.56 10.24 -12.51
N GLN A 109 15.47 11.40 -13.17
CA GLN A 109 14.76 12.57 -12.65
C GLN A 109 13.27 12.28 -12.42
N LEU A 110 12.58 11.75 -13.43
CA LEU A 110 11.15 11.41 -13.33
C LEU A 110 10.86 10.39 -12.23
N ARG A 111 11.78 9.44 -11.99
CA ARG A 111 11.68 8.47 -10.88
C ARG A 111 11.87 9.11 -9.53
N ALA A 112 12.81 10.04 -9.39
CA ALA A 112 13.01 10.77 -8.15
C ALA A 112 11.75 11.58 -7.81
N GLU A 113 11.21 12.31 -8.78
CA GLU A 113 9.95 13.07 -8.62
C GLU A 113 8.77 12.15 -8.27
N GLN A 114 8.66 10.98 -8.92
CA GLN A 114 7.61 10.01 -8.61
C GLN A 114 7.75 9.47 -7.17
N ALA A 115 8.97 9.18 -6.72
CA ALA A 115 9.22 8.70 -5.36
C ALA A 115 8.87 9.78 -4.31
N GLU A 116 9.19 11.04 -4.58
CA GLU A 116 8.81 12.17 -3.73
C GLU A 116 7.29 12.29 -3.60
N LEU A 117 6.55 12.18 -4.71
CA LEU A 117 5.08 12.20 -4.71
C LEU A 117 4.48 11.03 -3.92
N VAL A 118 5.04 9.83 -4.02
CA VAL A 118 4.62 8.66 -3.22
C VAL A 118 4.82 8.92 -1.73
N VAL A 119 5.96 9.49 -1.35
CA VAL A 119 6.26 9.85 0.04
C VAL A 119 5.32 10.94 0.53
N GLU A 120 5.08 11.99 -0.26
CA GLU A 120 4.15 13.07 0.08
C GLU A 120 2.74 12.54 0.29
N ARG A 121 2.22 11.72 -0.63
CA ARG A 121 0.91 11.07 -0.50
C ARG A 121 0.80 10.20 0.75
N SER A 122 1.87 9.48 1.10
CA SER A 122 1.88 8.62 2.30
C SER A 122 1.86 9.41 3.62
N ARG A 123 2.32 10.67 3.58
CA ARG A 123 2.37 11.58 4.73
C ARG A 123 1.13 12.47 4.84
N LEU A 124 0.31 12.55 3.79
CA LEU A 124 -0.92 13.33 3.79
C LEU A 124 -1.87 12.83 4.88
N ARG A 125 -2.44 13.76 5.65
CA ARG A 125 -3.40 13.45 6.71
C ARG A 125 -4.66 14.28 6.57
N ILE A 126 -5.79 13.68 6.90
CA ILE A 126 -7.10 14.34 6.86
C ILE A 126 -7.25 15.48 7.87
N ASP A 127 -6.47 15.46 8.95
CA ASP A 127 -6.42 16.54 9.96
C ASP A 127 -5.41 17.65 9.61
N ASP A 128 -4.63 17.49 8.54
CA ASP A 128 -3.66 18.47 8.05
C ASP A 128 -4.26 19.29 6.91
N ASN A 129 -5.14 20.24 7.26
CA ASN A 129 -5.81 21.11 6.28
C ASN A 129 -4.82 21.89 5.40
N THR A 130 -3.66 22.26 5.96
CA THR A 130 -2.62 22.99 5.22
C THR A 130 -1.95 22.09 4.20
N GLY A 131 -1.57 20.87 4.58
CA GLY A 131 -1.01 19.88 3.65
C GLY A 131 -2.00 19.51 2.53
N VAL A 132 -3.28 19.35 2.87
CA VAL A 132 -4.36 19.08 1.90
C VAL A 132 -4.54 20.22 0.91
N ALA A 133 -4.67 21.46 1.38
CA ALA A 133 -4.83 22.62 0.50
C ALA A 133 -3.62 22.81 -0.42
N HIS A 134 -2.42 22.67 0.14
CA HIS A 134 -1.17 22.82 -0.60
C HIS A 134 -1.01 21.75 -1.71
N ALA A 135 -1.39 20.49 -1.45
CA ALA A 135 -1.38 19.44 -2.47
C ALA A 135 -2.34 19.76 -3.64
N ILE A 136 -3.53 20.26 -3.35
CA ILE A 136 -4.52 20.66 -4.37
C ILE A 136 -4.00 21.84 -5.19
N GLU A 137 -3.48 22.89 -4.53
CA GLU A 137 -2.96 24.08 -5.20
C GLU A 137 -1.76 23.77 -6.08
N ARG A 138 -0.86 22.91 -5.61
CA ARG A 138 0.37 22.56 -6.32
C ARG A 138 0.12 21.65 -7.52
N TYR A 139 -0.64 20.58 -7.34
CA TYR A 139 -0.75 19.52 -8.34
C TYR A 139 -2.03 19.62 -9.16
N GLY A 140 -3.08 20.27 -8.66
CA GLY A 140 -4.38 20.40 -9.33
C GLY A 140 -4.28 21.02 -10.72
N PRO A 141 -3.58 22.14 -10.92
CA PRO A 141 -3.40 22.74 -12.25
C PRO A 141 -2.62 21.83 -13.21
N LEU A 142 -1.63 21.09 -12.71
CA LEU A 142 -0.76 20.23 -13.53
C LEU A 142 -1.51 19.00 -14.05
N VAL A 143 -2.32 18.38 -13.18
CA VAL A 143 -3.18 17.25 -13.57
C VAL A 143 -4.17 17.69 -14.64
N LYS A 144 -4.87 18.82 -14.45
CA LYS A 144 -5.82 19.36 -15.44
C LYS A 144 -5.21 19.69 -16.80
N ALA A 145 -3.92 20.03 -16.84
CA ALA A 145 -3.20 20.31 -18.09
C ALA A 145 -2.68 19.03 -18.78
N SER A 146 -2.75 17.88 -18.10
CA SER A 146 -2.19 16.60 -18.55
C SER A 146 -3.26 15.59 -19.02
N ASP A 147 -4.54 15.94 -18.81
CA ASP A 147 -5.75 15.33 -19.40
C ASP A 147 -5.97 15.84 -20.83
#